data_AF-A0A4Y2R3N1-F1
#
_entry.id   AF-A0A4Y2R3N1-F1
#
_cell.length_a   1.000
_cell.length_b   1.000
_cell.length_c   1.000
_cell.angle_alpha   90.00
_cell.angle_beta   90.00
_cell.angle_gamma   90.00
#
_symmetry.space_group_name_H-M   'P 1'
#
loop_
_entity.id
_entity.type
_entity.pdbx_description
1 polymer ?
#
loop_
_entity_poly.entity_id
_entity_poly.type
_entity_poly.pdbx_seq_one_letter_code
_entity_poly.pdbx_strand_id
1 'polypeptide(L)'
;MPESRRENTPFAILLSLSVFLFPLSTAKQDLKQRALAKWQTRWDGGINGRSTYEVIKKVGLRNPHWPRQLIRFITGHGPFPAYLFRFGKHPYNCCACGVPGMPLHYATKCRLTLSHHLRCPADQHIEAWMKRITNHRLLTNKIIDLLNFITSEADLLKSELRNSLHCSSHHKTHVFHHTLLLLSLGTFHTRDRSSVSVSQGPTTCSPRV
;
A
#
# COMPACT_ATOMS: atom_id res chain seq x y z
N MET A 1 31.11 -3.56 73.86
CA MET A 1 30.86 -3.77 72.42
C MET A 1 29.43 -4.26 72.25
N PRO A 2 28.50 -3.44 71.74
CA PRO A 2 27.17 -3.91 71.36
C PRO A 2 27.16 -4.19 69.85
N GLU A 3 26.77 -5.39 69.42
CA GLU A 3 26.45 -5.60 68.01
C GLU A 3 24.94 -5.83 67.88
N SER A 4 24.35 -4.88 67.17
CA SER A 4 22.94 -4.66 66.93
C SER A 4 22.25 -5.85 66.25
N ARG A 5 21.10 -6.23 66.80
CA ARG A 5 20.17 -7.21 66.25
C ARG A 5 19.50 -6.58 65.01
N ARG A 6 19.85 -7.07 63.82
CA ARG A 6 19.23 -6.67 62.53
C ARG A 6 17.73 -6.94 62.56
N GLU A 7 16.93 -5.89 62.62
CA GLU A 7 15.50 -5.91 62.32
C GLU A 7 15.33 -5.99 60.80
N ASN A 8 14.92 -7.17 60.32
CA ASN A 8 14.60 -7.39 58.92
C ASN A 8 13.27 -6.70 58.58
N THR A 9 13.38 -5.75 57.66
CA THR A 9 12.36 -4.80 57.21
C THR A 9 11.18 -5.49 56.48
N PRO A 10 9.93 -5.34 56.96
CA PRO A 10 8.71 -5.74 56.25
C PRO A 10 8.56 -5.07 54.87
N PHE A 11 9.21 -3.92 54.70
CA PHE A 11 9.23 -3.15 53.46
C PHE A 11 9.86 -3.87 52.27
N ALA A 12 10.86 -4.73 52.50
CA ALA A 12 11.49 -5.49 51.42
C ALA A 12 10.53 -6.54 50.82
N ILE A 13 9.67 -7.12 51.66
CA ILE A 13 8.63 -8.07 51.23
C ILE A 13 7.54 -7.32 50.46
N LEU A 14 7.13 -6.13 50.91
CA LEU A 14 6.15 -5.30 50.21
C LEU A 14 6.65 -4.79 48.85
N LEU A 15 7.94 -4.46 48.73
CA LEU A 15 8.56 -4.13 47.44
C LEU A 15 8.71 -5.34 46.52
N SER A 16 8.89 -6.55 47.07
CA SER A 16 8.98 -7.78 46.27
C SER A 16 7.64 -8.24 45.70
N LEU A 17 6.53 -7.93 46.39
CA LEU A 17 5.16 -8.24 45.94
C LEU A 17 4.63 -7.26 44.88
N SER A 18 5.15 -6.03 44.83
CA SER A 18 4.76 -5.02 43.82
C SER A 18 5.29 -5.32 42.42
N VAL A 19 6.31 -6.18 42.31
CA VAL A 19 6.86 -6.66 41.03
C VAL A 19 5.95 -7.72 40.38
N PHE A 20 5.01 -8.32 41.12
CA PHE A 20 4.27 -9.52 40.71
C PHE A 20 2.77 -9.33 40.39
N LEU A 21 2.29 -8.11 40.16
CA LEU A 21 0.86 -7.84 39.91
C LEU A 21 0.56 -7.09 38.60
N PHE A 22 1.39 -7.26 37.58
CA PHE A 22 0.96 -6.97 36.20
C PHE A 22 0.57 -8.28 35.51
N PRO A 23 -0.73 -8.54 35.28
CA PRO A 23 -1.16 -9.67 34.48
C PRO A 23 -0.46 -9.64 33.12
N LEU A 24 0.09 -10.78 32.71
CA LEU A 24 0.75 -10.93 31.40
C LEU A 24 -0.16 -10.52 30.23
N SER A 25 -1.47 -10.68 30.39
CA SER A 25 -2.49 -10.19 29.45
C SER A 25 -2.42 -8.67 29.25
N THR A 26 -2.25 -7.90 30.34
CA THR A 26 -2.11 -6.44 30.31
C THR A 26 -0.84 -6.03 29.59
N ALA A 27 0.30 -6.67 29.89
CA ALA A 27 1.56 -6.40 29.21
C ALA A 27 1.49 -6.71 27.71
N LYS A 28 0.89 -7.84 27.33
CA LYS A 28 0.66 -8.20 25.91
C LYS A 28 -0.24 -7.19 25.21
N GLN A 29 -1.29 -6.72 25.86
CA GLN A 29 -2.21 -5.74 25.30
C GLN A 29 -1.53 -4.38 25.11
N ASP A 30 -0.74 -3.92 26.09
CA ASP A 30 0.02 -2.66 26.01
C ASP A 30 1.02 -2.69 24.83
N LEU A 31 1.81 -3.76 24.72
CA LEU A 31 2.75 -3.94 23.60
C LEU A 31 2.03 -3.90 22.24
N LYS A 32 0.87 -4.57 22.15
CA LYS A 32 0.05 -4.56 20.94
C LYS A 32 -0.47 -3.16 20.61
N GLN A 33 -0.92 -2.38 21.60
CA GLN A 33 -1.38 -1.01 21.37
C GLN A 33 -0.25 -0.10 20.93
N ARG A 34 0.93 -0.18 21.57
CA ARG A 34 2.11 0.59 21.16
C ARG A 34 2.57 0.25 19.75
N ALA A 35 2.57 -1.04 19.40
CA ALA A 35 2.90 -1.50 18.06
C ALA A 35 1.92 -0.95 17.01
N LEU A 36 0.60 -1.01 17.29
CA LEU A 36 -0.43 -0.46 16.41
C LEU A 36 -0.31 1.06 16.26
N ALA A 37 -0.06 1.79 17.35
CA ALA A 37 0.13 3.25 17.30
C ALA A 37 1.35 3.61 16.45
N LYS A 38 2.49 2.95 16.65
CA LYS A 38 3.70 3.15 15.84
C LYS A 38 3.47 2.82 14.37
N TRP A 39 2.70 1.76 14.08
CA TRP A 39 2.33 1.42 12.71
C TRP A 39 1.41 2.48 12.11
N GLN A 40 0.40 2.95 12.84
CA GLN A 40 -0.51 4.00 12.39
C GLN A 40 0.24 5.28 12.01
N THR A 41 1.16 5.75 12.86
CA THR A 41 1.98 6.94 12.57
C THR A 41 2.77 6.79 11.26
N ARG A 42 3.35 5.61 11.00
CA ARG A 42 4.05 5.33 9.74
C ARG A 42 3.11 5.25 8.55
N TRP A 43 1.89 4.78 8.77
CA TRP A 43 0.88 4.66 7.73
C TRP A 43 0.32 6.02 7.31
N ASP A 44 0.08 6.91 8.27
CA ASP A 44 -0.39 8.28 8.04
C ASP A 44 0.65 9.13 7.32
N GLY A 45 1.92 9.04 7.72
CA GLY A 45 3.04 9.78 7.10
C GLY A 45 3.70 9.10 5.90
N GLY A 46 3.24 7.90 5.53
CA GLY A 46 3.87 7.09 4.49
C GLY A 46 3.56 7.62 3.07
N ILE A 47 4.60 7.74 2.23
CA ILE A 47 4.45 8.11 0.81
C ILE A 47 4.07 6.94 -0.10
N ASN A 48 4.32 5.71 0.34
CA ASN A 48 4.03 4.48 -0.42
C ASN A 48 2.64 3.93 -0.04
N GLY A 49 2.01 3.22 -0.97
CA GLY A 49 0.73 2.56 -0.68
C GLY A 49 -0.45 3.53 -0.51
N ARG A 50 -0.36 4.75 -1.05
CA ARG A 50 -1.38 5.78 -0.91
C ARG A 50 -2.76 5.35 -1.40
N SER A 51 -2.85 4.61 -2.50
CA SER A 51 -4.12 4.06 -2.99
C SER A 51 -4.77 3.10 -1.97
N THR A 52 -3.98 2.31 -1.26
CA THR A 52 -4.45 1.44 -0.18
C THR A 52 -4.86 2.24 1.05
N TYR A 53 -4.14 3.32 1.39
CA TYR A 53 -4.49 4.20 2.51
C TYR A 53 -5.87 4.84 2.32
N GLU A 54 -6.24 5.22 1.09
CA GLU A 54 -7.57 5.79 0.81
C GLU A 54 -8.71 4.84 1.22
N VAL A 55 -8.46 3.52 1.23
CA VAL A 55 -9.43 2.52 1.66
C VAL A 55 -9.25 2.15 3.13
N ILE A 56 -8.02 1.86 3.55
CA ILE A 56 -7.68 1.46 4.92
C ILE A 56 -6.95 2.63 5.57
N LYS A 57 -7.68 3.59 6.14
CA LYS A 57 -7.05 4.71 6.87
C LYS A 57 -6.51 4.30 8.23
N LYS A 58 -7.19 3.38 8.91
CA LYS A 58 -6.79 2.87 10.22
C LYS A 58 -6.18 1.49 10.10
N VAL A 59 -4.94 1.33 10.57
CA VAL A 59 -4.29 0.04 10.65
C VAL A 59 -4.97 -0.80 11.72
N GLY A 60 -5.03 -2.10 11.49
CA GLY A 60 -5.67 -3.03 12.39
C GLY A 60 -5.16 -4.43 12.17
N LEU A 61 -5.46 -5.30 13.12
CA LEU A 61 -5.11 -6.72 13.01
C LEU A 61 -6.14 -7.52 12.21
N ARG A 62 -7.32 -6.95 11.96
CA ARG A 62 -8.34 -7.57 11.12
C ARG A 62 -8.04 -7.25 9.67
N ASN A 63 -7.76 -8.29 8.88
CA ASN A 63 -7.64 -8.15 7.45
C ASN A 63 -9.05 -8.16 6.82
N PRO A 64 -9.41 -7.18 5.99
CA PRO A 64 -10.61 -7.31 5.18
C PRO A 64 -10.50 -8.54 4.26
N HIS A 65 -11.52 -9.41 4.25
CA HIS A 65 -11.58 -10.61 3.41
C HIS A 65 -11.89 -10.25 1.94
N TRP A 66 -11.02 -9.46 1.32
CA TRP A 66 -11.15 -9.05 -0.07
C TRP A 66 -10.65 -10.13 -1.04
N PRO A 67 -11.31 -10.29 -2.20
CA PRO A 67 -10.83 -11.19 -3.24
C PRO A 67 -9.49 -10.69 -3.82
N ARG A 68 -8.67 -11.62 -4.30
CA ARG A 68 -7.31 -11.34 -4.80
C ARG A 68 -7.26 -10.30 -5.92
N GLN A 69 -8.26 -10.26 -6.78
CA GLN A 69 -8.41 -9.28 -7.87
C GLN A 69 -8.62 -7.87 -7.30
N LEU A 70 -9.50 -7.72 -6.31
CA LEU A 70 -9.78 -6.44 -5.68
C LEU A 70 -8.53 -5.92 -4.94
N ILE A 71 -7.81 -6.81 -4.25
CA ILE A 71 -6.54 -6.45 -3.59
C ILE A 71 -5.56 -5.90 -4.63
N ARG A 72 -5.34 -6.61 -5.75
CA ARG A 72 -4.48 -6.17 -6.85
C ARG A 72 -4.89 -4.78 -7.38
N PHE A 73 -6.18 -4.57 -7.58
CA PHE A 73 -6.70 -3.28 -8.03
C PHE A 73 -6.40 -2.13 -7.05
N ILE A 74 -6.76 -2.30 -5.77
CA ILE A 74 -6.59 -1.26 -4.72
C ILE A 74 -5.12 -0.90 -4.53
N THR A 75 -4.25 -1.90 -4.46
CA THR A 75 -2.81 -1.68 -4.23
C THR A 75 -2.09 -1.21 -5.50
N GLY A 76 -2.77 -1.20 -6.65
CA GLY A 76 -2.15 -1.01 -7.96
C GLY A 76 -1.09 -2.06 -8.28
N HIS A 77 -1.27 -3.28 -7.79
CA HIS A 77 -0.41 -4.43 -8.09
C HIS A 77 -0.99 -5.29 -9.21
N GLY A 78 -0.16 -6.14 -9.81
CA GLY A 78 -0.60 -7.12 -10.79
C GLY A 78 -0.28 -6.72 -12.23
N PRO A 79 -1.19 -6.94 -13.20
CA PRO A 79 -0.89 -6.85 -14.63
C PRO A 79 -0.88 -5.38 -15.16
N PHE A 80 -0.59 -4.41 -14.30
CA PHE A 80 -0.62 -3.00 -14.65
C PHE A 80 0.77 -2.53 -15.15
N PRO A 81 0.90 -1.97 -16.37
CA PRO A 81 2.19 -1.54 -16.91
C PRO A 81 2.95 -0.58 -16.00
N ALA A 82 2.27 0.38 -15.36
CA ALA A 82 2.90 1.33 -14.44
C ALA A 82 3.56 0.62 -13.24
N TYR A 83 2.93 -0.44 -12.72
CA TYR A 83 3.48 -1.26 -11.65
C TYR A 83 4.64 -2.12 -12.15
N LEU A 84 4.48 -2.82 -13.27
CA LEU A 84 5.51 -3.72 -13.81
C LEU A 84 6.77 -2.95 -14.22
N PHE A 85 6.63 -1.75 -14.80
CA PHE A 85 7.75 -0.86 -15.13
C PHE A 85 8.57 -0.48 -13.92
N ARG A 86 7.90 -0.10 -12.81
CA ARG A 86 8.57 0.27 -11.55
C ARG A 86 9.47 -0.85 -11.01
N PHE A 87 9.15 -2.11 -11.28
CA PHE A 87 9.94 -3.27 -10.86
C PHE A 87 10.82 -3.87 -11.97
N GLY A 88 10.98 -3.17 -13.10
CA GLY A 88 11.81 -3.64 -14.21
C GLY A 88 11.26 -4.87 -14.94
N LYS A 89 9.98 -5.20 -14.76
CA LYS A 89 9.32 -6.36 -15.39
C LYS A 89 8.63 -6.03 -16.72
N HIS A 90 8.51 -4.76 -17.06
CA HIS A 90 7.93 -4.31 -18.31
C HIS A 90 8.70 -3.06 -18.81
N PRO A 91 9.00 -2.95 -20.12
CA PRO A 91 9.83 -1.86 -20.65
C PRO A 91 9.16 -0.49 -20.61
N TYR A 92 7.82 -0.44 -20.53
CA TYR A 92 7.04 0.80 -20.57
C TYR A 92 6.06 0.90 -19.40
N ASN A 93 5.80 2.09 -18.89
CA ASN A 93 4.81 2.33 -17.82
C ASN A 93 3.37 2.52 -18.32
N CYS A 94 3.12 2.37 -19.62
CA CYS A 94 1.86 2.76 -20.25
C CYS A 94 1.01 1.58 -20.70
N CYS A 95 -0.30 1.81 -20.70
CA CYS A 95 -1.27 0.97 -21.41
C CYS A 95 -1.01 1.06 -22.92
N ALA A 96 -1.45 0.04 -23.66
CA ALA A 96 -1.42 0.04 -25.13
C ALA A 96 -2.22 1.18 -25.78
N CYS A 97 -3.09 1.86 -25.04
CA CYS A 97 -3.74 3.07 -25.53
C CYS A 97 -2.90 4.36 -25.33
N GLY A 98 -1.63 4.26 -24.92
CA GLY A 98 -0.71 5.40 -24.79
C GLY A 98 -0.80 6.20 -23.48
N VAL A 99 -1.68 5.81 -22.54
CA VAL A 99 -1.86 6.49 -21.23
C VAL A 99 -1.16 5.67 -20.14
N PRO A 100 -0.63 6.28 -19.04
CA PRO A 100 -0.09 5.53 -17.92
C PRO A 100 -0.99 4.39 -17.46
N GLY A 101 -0.44 3.18 -17.40
CA GLY A 101 -1.18 1.94 -17.20
C GLY A 101 -1.58 1.71 -15.74
N MET A 102 -2.29 2.65 -15.14
CA MET A 102 -2.76 2.61 -13.75
C MET A 102 -4.13 1.93 -13.63
N PRO A 103 -4.49 1.34 -12.48
CA PRO A 103 -5.79 0.66 -12.30
C PRO A 103 -7.00 1.58 -12.58
N LEU A 104 -6.95 2.83 -12.10
CA LEU A 104 -8.04 3.79 -12.29
C LEU A 104 -8.32 4.04 -13.78
N HIS A 105 -7.27 4.10 -14.61
CA HIS A 105 -7.40 4.28 -16.05
C HIS A 105 -8.20 3.13 -16.70
N TYR A 106 -7.83 1.88 -16.39
CA TYR A 106 -8.55 0.71 -16.89
C TYR A 106 -10.00 0.65 -16.40
N ALA A 107 -10.27 1.07 -15.17
CA ALA A 107 -11.61 1.04 -14.62
C ALA A 107 -12.52 2.16 -15.11
N THR A 108 -12.02 3.24 -15.73
CA THR A 108 -12.84 4.44 -15.96
C THR A 108 -12.68 5.11 -17.33
N LYS A 109 -11.58 4.87 -18.04
CA LYS A 109 -11.22 5.64 -19.25
C LYS A 109 -10.60 4.84 -20.38
N CYS A 110 -10.01 3.68 -20.12
CA CYS A 110 -9.25 2.95 -21.13
C CYS A 110 -10.16 2.47 -22.25
N ARG A 111 -9.82 2.82 -23.50
CA ARG A 111 -10.57 2.38 -24.69
C ARG A 111 -10.61 0.86 -24.86
N LEU A 112 -9.66 0.13 -24.26
CA LEU A 112 -9.56 -1.32 -24.37
C LEU A 112 -10.45 -2.06 -23.37
N THR A 113 -11.04 -1.35 -22.40
CA THR A 113 -11.87 -1.94 -21.34
C THR A 113 -13.25 -1.28 -21.22
N LEU A 114 -13.77 -0.69 -22.31
CA LEU A 114 -15.04 0.06 -22.33
C LEU A 114 -16.20 -0.69 -21.66
N SER A 115 -16.33 -1.99 -21.92
CA SER A 115 -17.39 -2.85 -21.35
C SER A 115 -17.32 -3.01 -19.83
N HIS A 116 -16.17 -2.73 -19.23
CA HIS A 116 -15.89 -2.89 -17.80
C HIS A 116 -15.83 -1.55 -17.05
N HIS A 117 -16.17 -0.44 -17.71
CA HIS A 117 -16.05 0.88 -17.10
C HIS A 117 -17.01 1.06 -15.91
N LEU A 118 -16.45 1.67 -14.88
CA LEU A 118 -17.14 2.31 -13.78
C LEU A 118 -17.17 3.82 -14.04
N ARG A 119 -18.12 4.51 -13.42
CA ARG A 119 -18.19 5.97 -13.48
C ARG A 119 -16.89 6.58 -12.94
N CYS A 120 -16.26 7.45 -13.75
CA CYS A 120 -15.09 8.23 -13.36
C CYS A 120 -15.44 9.11 -12.15
N PRO A 121 -14.72 9.01 -11.02
CA PRO A 121 -14.91 9.93 -9.90
C PRO A 121 -14.23 11.27 -10.19
N ALA A 122 -14.76 12.37 -9.66
CA ALA A 122 -13.98 13.60 -9.55
C ALA A 122 -12.83 13.38 -8.53
N ASP A 123 -11.75 14.15 -8.64
CA ASP A 123 -10.52 13.91 -7.86
C ASP A 123 -10.76 13.94 -6.35
N GLN A 124 -11.55 14.91 -5.88
CA GLN A 124 -11.96 15.05 -4.48
C GLN A 124 -12.83 13.87 -3.98
N HIS A 125 -13.33 13.02 -4.87
CA HIS A 125 -14.21 11.89 -4.56
C HIS A 125 -13.56 10.53 -4.78
N ILE A 126 -12.26 10.47 -5.11
CA ILE A 126 -11.54 9.20 -5.32
C ILE A 126 -11.64 8.29 -4.09
N GLU A 127 -11.50 8.85 -2.88
CA GLU A 127 -11.61 8.08 -1.63
C GLU A 127 -12.99 7.44 -1.49
N ALA A 128 -14.05 8.25 -1.61
CA ALA A 128 -15.43 7.77 -1.49
C ALA A 128 -15.75 6.74 -2.57
N TRP A 129 -15.22 6.92 -3.79
CA TRP A 129 -15.37 5.99 -4.88
C TRP A 129 -14.69 4.64 -4.60
N MET A 130 -13.45 4.65 -4.11
CA MET A 130 -12.74 3.42 -3.72
C MET A 130 -13.47 2.67 -2.61
N LYS A 131 -13.92 3.37 -1.56
CA LYS A 131 -14.73 2.78 -0.48
C LYS A 131 -16.03 2.18 -1.00
N ARG A 132 -16.68 2.83 -1.96
CA ARG A 132 -17.90 2.30 -2.58
C ARG A 132 -17.61 1.00 -3.32
N ILE A 133 -16.50 0.91 -4.04
CA ILE A 133 -16.08 -0.32 -4.72
C ILE A 133 -15.86 -1.46 -3.73
N THR A 134 -15.19 -1.20 -2.60
CA THR A 134 -14.87 -2.24 -1.60
C THR A 134 -16.08 -2.69 -0.79
N ASN A 135 -17.10 -1.84 -0.65
CA ASN A 135 -18.26 -2.12 0.18
C ASN A 135 -19.48 -2.59 -0.61
N HIS A 136 -19.46 -2.50 -1.95
CA HIS A 136 -20.60 -2.86 -2.79
C HIS A 136 -20.29 -4.04 -3.72
N ARG A 137 -20.96 -5.18 -3.48
CA ARG A 137 -20.68 -6.46 -4.17
C ARG A 137 -20.70 -6.35 -5.70
N LEU A 138 -21.66 -5.64 -6.28
CA LEU A 138 -21.74 -5.50 -7.75
C LEU A 138 -20.57 -4.69 -8.33
N LEU A 139 -20.06 -3.69 -7.60
CA LEU A 139 -18.91 -2.91 -8.05
C LEU A 139 -17.63 -3.69 -7.87
N THR A 140 -17.51 -4.44 -6.76
CA THR A 140 -16.43 -5.40 -6.56
C THR A 140 -16.37 -6.43 -7.69
N ASN A 141 -17.50 -7.01 -8.08
CA ASN A 141 -17.57 -7.97 -9.18
C ASN A 141 -17.13 -7.36 -10.51
N LYS A 142 -17.56 -6.14 -10.83
CA LYS A 142 -17.06 -5.43 -12.03
C LYS A 142 -15.54 -5.27 -12.04
N ILE A 143 -14.92 -4.99 -10.88
CA ILE A 143 -13.45 -4.93 -10.77
C ILE A 143 -12.81 -6.31 -10.93
N ILE A 144 -13.43 -7.36 -10.39
CA ILE A 144 -12.97 -8.75 -10.58
C ILE A 144 -12.98 -9.11 -12.06
N ASP A 145 -14.08 -8.82 -12.76
CA ASP A 145 -14.27 -9.11 -14.17
C ASP A 145 -13.24 -8.33 -15.02
N LEU A 146 -13.05 -7.04 -14.74
CA LEU A 146 -12.00 -6.22 -15.36
C LEU A 146 -10.61 -6.84 -15.20
N LEU A 147 -10.26 -7.29 -14.00
CA LEU A 147 -8.94 -7.86 -13.71
C LEU A 147 -8.74 -9.23 -14.36
N ASN A 148 -9.80 -10.02 -14.45
CA ASN A 148 -9.77 -11.29 -15.17
C ASN A 148 -9.56 -11.03 -16.67
N PHE A 149 -10.28 -10.07 -17.25
CA PHE A 149 -10.09 -9.63 -18.65
C PHE A 149 -8.66 -9.13 -18.91
N ILE A 150 -8.12 -8.23 -18.07
CA ILE A 150 -6.74 -7.76 -18.28
C ILE A 150 -5.72 -8.91 -18.21
N THR A 151 -6.00 -9.95 -17.41
CA THR A 151 -5.09 -11.09 -17.25
C THR A 151 -5.22 -12.09 -18.40
N SER A 152 -6.43 -12.39 -18.87
CA SER A 152 -6.71 -13.36 -19.92
C SER A 152 -6.35 -12.84 -21.31
N GLU A 153 -6.59 -11.56 -21.57
CA GLU A 153 -6.30 -10.89 -22.84
C GLU A 153 -4.92 -10.21 -22.86
N ALA A 154 -4.00 -10.66 -22.00
CA ALA A 154 -2.67 -10.05 -21.84
C ALA A 154 -1.88 -9.98 -23.15
N ASP A 155 -2.03 -10.97 -24.04
CA ASP A 155 -1.33 -10.98 -25.32
C ASP A 155 -1.92 -10.02 -26.35
N LEU A 156 -3.24 -9.78 -26.33
CA LEU A 156 -3.90 -8.74 -27.13
C LEU A 156 -3.49 -7.34 -26.66
N LEU A 157 -3.39 -7.14 -25.35
CA LEU A 157 -2.89 -5.88 -24.78
C LEU A 157 -1.42 -5.64 -25.13
N LYS A 158 -0.58 -6.69 -25.15
CA LYS A 158 0.83 -6.59 -25.59
C LYS A 158 1.00 -6.35 -27.09
N SER A 159 0.13 -6.90 -27.94
CA SER A 159 0.22 -6.68 -29.38
C SER A 159 -0.11 -5.25 -29.77
N GLU A 160 -1.11 -4.67 -29.10
CA GLU A 160 -1.54 -3.28 -29.33
C GLU A 160 -0.47 -2.27 -28.88
N LEU A 161 0.35 -2.62 -27.86
CA LEU A 161 1.53 -1.85 -27.42
C LEU A 161 2.58 -1.67 -28.54
N ARG A 162 2.73 -2.65 -29.44
CA ARG A 162 3.68 -2.56 -30.57
C ARG A 162 3.23 -1.58 -31.65
N ASN A 163 1.93 -1.31 -31.72
CA ASN A 163 1.31 -0.44 -32.72
C ASN A 163 1.17 1.02 -32.23
N SER A 164 1.30 1.26 -30.93
CA SER A 164 1.11 2.58 -30.31
C SER A 164 2.45 3.23 -29.95
N LEU A 165 3.04 3.95 -30.91
CA LEU A 165 4.32 4.69 -30.78
C LEU A 165 4.24 5.97 -29.93
N HIS A 166 3.33 6.07 -28.96
CA HIS A 166 3.28 7.24 -28.09
C HIS A 166 3.03 6.87 -26.64
N CYS A 167 4.12 6.60 -25.93
CA CYS A 167 4.21 6.94 -24.51
C CYS A 167 5.66 7.23 -24.15
N SER A 168 5.98 8.50 -23.88
CA SER A 168 7.34 8.89 -23.50
C SER A 168 7.69 8.32 -22.12
N SER A 169 8.68 7.43 -22.11
CA SER A 169 9.34 6.96 -20.89
C SER A 169 10.18 8.09 -20.30
N HIS A 170 9.56 9.06 -19.63
CA HIS A 170 10.35 9.99 -18.82
C HIS A 170 10.74 9.33 -17.49
N HIS A 171 12.06 9.16 -17.34
CA HIS A 171 12.84 8.67 -16.20
C HIS A 171 12.97 7.15 -16.00
N LYS A 172 13.93 6.54 -16.71
CA LYS A 172 14.81 5.54 -16.09
C LYS A 172 15.76 6.30 -15.16
N THR A 173 15.45 6.42 -13.87
CA THR A 173 16.51 6.69 -12.89
C THR A 173 17.30 5.39 -12.71
N HIS A 174 18.62 5.50 -12.83
CA HIS A 174 19.59 4.40 -12.79
C HIS A 174 19.21 3.30 -11.79
N VAL A 175 18.98 2.10 -12.31
CA VAL A 175 19.01 0.87 -11.52
C VAL A 175 20.44 0.74 -11.01
N PHE A 176 20.68 1.09 -9.75
CA PHE A 176 21.87 0.63 -9.06
C PHE A 176 21.75 -0.88 -8.94
N HIS A 177 22.68 -1.60 -9.57
CA HIS A 177 23.01 -2.98 -9.22
C HIS A 177 23.30 -3.01 -7.72
N HIS A 178 22.40 -3.57 -6.92
CA HIS A 178 22.75 -4.08 -5.60
C HIS A 178 22.49 -5.57 -5.58
N THR A 179 23.58 -6.27 -5.89
CA THR A 179 23.91 -7.62 -5.49
C THR A 179 23.37 -7.93 -4.08
N LEU A 180 22.69 -9.07 -4.00
CA LEU A 180 22.43 -9.92 -2.84
C LEU A 180 23.15 -9.50 -1.53
N LEU A 181 22.39 -9.10 -0.50
CA LEU A 181 22.79 -9.32 0.89
C LEU A 181 21.55 -9.68 1.73
N LEU A 182 21.58 -10.90 2.26
CA LEU A 182 20.68 -11.44 3.27
C LEU A 182 20.99 -10.81 4.65
N LEU A 183 19.92 -10.63 5.43
CA LEU A 183 19.83 -10.65 6.90
C LEU A 183 20.94 -9.96 7.72
N SER A 184 20.58 -8.85 8.39
CA SER A 184 20.88 -8.67 9.81
C SER A 184 20.06 -7.53 10.44
N LEU A 185 19.62 -7.79 11.67
CA LEU A 185 18.99 -6.88 12.62
C LEU A 185 20.01 -5.79 13.03
N GLY A 186 19.59 -4.53 13.13
CA GLY A 186 20.27 -3.56 14.01
C GLY A 186 20.61 -2.19 13.42
N THR A 187 20.10 -1.17 14.12
CA THR A 187 20.55 0.24 14.15
C THR A 187 20.26 1.17 12.97
N PHE A 188 19.53 2.22 13.33
CA PHE A 188 19.17 3.39 12.56
C PHE A 188 20.40 4.26 12.28
N HIS A 189 20.53 4.69 11.03
CA HIS A 189 21.07 6.01 10.73
C HIS A 189 20.08 6.76 9.84
N THR A 190 19.65 7.93 10.31
CA THR A 190 18.93 8.93 9.54
C THR A 190 19.82 9.37 8.39
N ARG A 191 19.50 8.97 7.16
CA ARG A 191 20.07 9.58 5.96
C ARG A 191 19.06 10.57 5.42
N ASP A 192 19.38 11.83 5.61
CA ASP A 192 18.84 12.95 4.88
C ASP A 192 18.98 12.67 3.38
N ARG A 193 17.87 12.78 2.63
CA ARG A 193 17.92 12.70 1.17
C ARG A 193 16.89 13.62 0.58
N SER A 194 17.42 14.64 -0.05
CA SER A 194 16.79 15.68 -0.85
C SER A 194 15.57 15.18 -1.61
N SER A 195 14.47 15.90 -1.42
CA SER A 195 13.20 15.75 -2.09
C SER A 195 13.34 15.98 -3.59
N VAL A 196 13.28 14.91 -4.38
CA VAL A 196 12.77 14.99 -5.75
C VAL A 196 11.28 14.72 -5.66
N SER A 197 10.48 15.77 -5.79
CA SER A 197 9.06 15.69 -6.02
C SER A 197 8.81 14.90 -7.29
N VAL A 198 8.27 13.69 -7.15
CA VAL A 198 7.65 12.99 -8.26
C VAL A 198 6.38 13.76 -8.59
N SER A 199 6.42 14.54 -9.67
CA SER A 199 5.20 15.06 -10.28
C SER A 199 4.37 13.87 -10.73
N GLN A 200 3.35 13.54 -9.94
CA GLN A 200 2.25 12.73 -10.42
C GLN A 200 1.61 13.55 -11.55
N GLY A 201 1.85 13.18 -12.81
CA GLY A 201 1.04 13.66 -13.93
C GLY A 201 -0.44 13.38 -13.65
N PRO A 202 -1.37 14.12 -14.26
CA PRO A 202 -2.74 14.22 -13.78
C PRO A 202 -3.41 12.84 -13.72
N THR A 203 -3.65 12.38 -12.50
CA THR A 203 -4.44 11.19 -12.14
C THR A 203 -5.94 11.39 -12.40
N THR A 204 -6.31 12.47 -13.08
CA THR A 204 -7.58 13.14 -12.87
C THR A 204 -8.59 12.89 -13.98
N CYS A 205 -9.84 12.67 -13.58
CA CYS A 205 -11.00 12.56 -14.47
C CYS A 205 -11.51 13.94 -14.86
N SER A 206 -10.76 14.70 -15.67
CA SER A 206 -11.34 15.93 -16.24
C SER A 206 -12.49 15.57 -17.20
N PRO A 207 -13.66 16.22 -17.08
CA PRO A 207 -14.72 16.09 -18.07
C PRO A 207 -14.23 16.65 -19.40
N ARG A 208 -14.52 15.97 -20.52
CA ARG A 208 -14.50 16.66 -21.81
C ARG A 208 -15.67 17.64 -21.79
N VAL A 209 -15.35 18.91 -22.03
CA VAL A 209 -16.30 19.98 -22.35
C VAL A 209 -17.16 19.54 -23.53
#